data_AF-A0A6I8TDH6-F1
#
_entry.id   AF-A0A6I8TDH6-F1
#
_cell.length_a   1.000
_cell.length_b   1.000
_cell.length_c   1.000
_cell.angle_alpha   90.00
_cell.angle_beta   90.00
_cell.angle_gamma   90.00
#
_symmetry.space_group_name_H-M   'P 1'
#
loop_
_entity.id
_entity.type
_entity.pdbx_description
1 polymer ?
#
loop_
_entity_poly.entity_id
_entity_poly.type
_entity_poly.pdbx_seq_one_letter_code
_entity_poly.pdbx_strand_id
1 'polypeptide(L)'
;MLDLSPKVTRASKKLRNLSPFRRNCYFSDERSLRFFKLYNQINCVAECISNYTLTKCGCVKFSMPRATNTKVCDASKIDCYQNSFLALYEMMVRANLAGVKFHSCNCMPSCSSVDYGVAISHDVFNYHDFPVELDFATNGYVYEGVEVDDTIQFILQSRPQFGDGFLQRSQLRVQLRREMLGINQAIAELGGLFTLLLGASMLSLAEIVYYCCIRWLRRERPKRIKIVGAYVPPSRGHRIQVRVDPWAKRQRVSH
;
A
#
# COMPACT_ATOMS: atom_id res chain seq x y z
N MET A 1 -17.76 0.79 28.49
CA MET A 1 -16.67 -0.11 28.05
C MET A 1 -15.95 0.53 26.85
N LEU A 2 -14.62 0.41 26.83
CA LEU A 2 -13.78 0.94 25.74
C LEU A 2 -13.26 -0.23 24.88
N ASP A 3 -13.63 -0.26 23.60
CA ASP A 3 -13.12 -1.23 22.62
C ASP A 3 -12.11 -0.57 21.68
N LEU A 4 -10.98 -1.23 21.47
CA LEU A 4 -9.85 -0.75 20.67
C LEU A 4 -9.53 -1.75 19.57
N SER A 5 -9.73 -1.33 18.32
CA SER A 5 -9.47 -2.14 17.14
C SER A 5 -8.24 -1.64 16.37
N PRO A 6 -7.12 -2.38 16.37
CA PRO A 6 -5.91 -1.96 15.66
C PRO A 6 -6.04 -2.12 14.14
N LYS A 7 -5.64 -1.09 13.40
CA LYS A 7 -5.51 -1.06 11.94
C LYS A 7 -4.06 -0.77 11.58
N VAL A 8 -3.43 -1.67 10.84
CA VAL A 8 -2.03 -1.52 10.42
C VAL A 8 -1.97 -1.28 8.93
N THR A 9 -1.44 -0.14 8.51
CA THR A 9 -1.18 0.16 7.10
C THR A 9 0.31 0.02 6.84
N ARG A 10 0.71 -0.76 5.83
CA ARG A 10 2.13 -0.93 5.46
C ARG A 10 2.32 -0.93 3.94
N ALA A 11 3.25 -0.13 3.44
CA ALA A 11 3.70 -0.17 2.06
C ALA A 11 4.82 -1.21 1.86
N SER A 12 4.83 -1.85 0.70
CA SER A 12 5.92 -2.76 0.32
C SER A 12 7.23 -1.99 0.11
N LYS A 13 8.37 -2.64 0.40
CA LYS A 13 9.70 -2.03 0.21
C LYS A 13 9.98 -1.67 -1.26
N LYS A 14 9.39 -2.39 -2.22
CA LYS A 14 9.52 -2.13 -3.67
C LYS A 14 9.03 -0.73 -4.06
N LEU A 15 8.05 -0.19 -3.33
CA LEU A 15 7.53 1.17 -3.57
C LEU A 15 8.54 2.27 -3.24
N ARG A 16 9.69 1.94 -2.63
CA ARG A 16 10.81 2.88 -2.45
C ARG A 16 11.37 3.39 -3.78
N ASN A 17 11.30 2.58 -4.84
CA ASN A 17 11.79 2.96 -6.17
C ASN A 17 10.95 4.06 -6.84
N LEU A 18 9.73 4.31 -6.36
CA LEU A 18 8.90 5.42 -6.84
C LEU A 18 9.23 6.70 -6.07
N SER A 19 9.01 7.87 -6.67
CA SER A 19 9.15 9.13 -5.92
C SER A 19 8.07 9.24 -4.83
N PRO A 20 8.37 9.91 -3.68
CA PRO A 20 7.39 10.13 -2.61
C PRO A 20 6.08 10.76 -3.11
N PHE A 21 6.18 11.67 -4.09
CA PHE A 21 5.04 12.35 -4.70
C PHE A 21 4.14 11.43 -5.53
N ARG A 22 4.69 10.41 -6.19
CA ARG A 22 3.90 9.43 -6.96
C ARG A 22 3.17 8.44 -6.06
N ARG A 23 3.78 8.06 -4.92
CA ARG A 23 3.18 7.15 -3.94
C ARG A 23 2.37 7.83 -2.84
N ASN A 24 2.41 9.16 -2.75
CA ASN A 24 1.73 10.00 -1.76
C ASN A 24 2.02 9.61 -0.29
N CYS A 25 3.22 9.11 0.01
CA CYS A 25 3.66 8.81 1.37
C CYS A 25 5.19 8.85 1.50
N TYR A 26 5.68 9.08 2.72
CA TYR A 26 7.10 9.00 3.08
C TYR A 26 7.40 7.76 3.91
N PHE A 27 8.54 7.13 3.66
CA PHE A 27 9.14 6.19 4.62
C PHE A 27 9.83 6.95 5.75
N SER A 28 10.00 6.29 6.90
CA SER A 28 10.49 6.91 8.14
C SER A 28 11.88 7.54 8.03
N ASP A 29 12.68 7.07 7.08
CA ASP A 29 14.09 7.41 6.83
C ASP A 29 14.30 8.37 5.64
N GLU A 30 13.27 8.65 4.85
CA GLU A 30 13.42 9.45 3.63
C GLU A 30 13.46 10.96 3.86
N ARG A 31 12.83 11.41 4.95
CA ARG A 31 12.78 12.82 5.32
C ARG A 31 13.28 13.00 6.74
N SER A 32 14.41 13.67 6.87
CA SER A 32 14.93 14.09 8.17
C SER A 32 14.09 15.23 8.75
N LEU A 33 13.71 15.08 10.01
CA LEU A 33 13.09 16.11 10.83
C LEU A 33 14.18 16.75 11.71
N ARG A 34 13.99 17.99 12.15
CA ARG A 34 15.02 18.72 12.92
C ARG A 34 15.10 18.28 14.38
N PHE A 35 13.95 17.98 14.97
CA PHE A 35 13.77 17.66 16.38
C PHE A 35 13.47 16.18 16.62
N PHE A 36 13.02 15.46 15.59
CA PHE A 36 12.68 14.04 15.68
C PHE A 36 13.60 13.17 14.80
N LYS A 37 14.01 12.00 15.31
CA LYS A 37 14.88 11.07 14.57
C LYS A 37 14.18 10.36 13.41
N LEU A 38 12.89 10.08 13.56
CA LEU A 38 12.10 9.32 12.59
C LEU A 38 10.94 10.15 12.06
N TYR A 39 10.72 10.06 10.75
CA TYR A 39 9.57 10.68 10.11
C TYR A 39 8.27 9.97 10.48
N ASN A 40 7.32 10.74 10.99
CA ASN A 40 5.90 10.43 10.90
C ASN A 40 5.12 11.72 10.61
N GLN A 41 3.85 11.59 10.24
CA GLN A 41 3.03 12.75 9.88
C GLN A 41 2.86 13.72 11.05
N ILE A 42 2.65 13.20 12.26
CA ILE A 42 2.38 14.00 13.47
C ILE A 42 3.60 14.85 13.85
N ASN A 43 4.79 14.25 13.86
CA ASN A 43 6.07 14.89 14.13
C ASN A 43 6.34 15.98 13.10
N CYS A 44 6.12 15.70 11.81
CA CYS A 44 6.27 16.70 10.75
C CYS A 44 5.35 17.91 10.97
N VAL A 45 4.08 17.66 11.28
CA VAL A 45 3.10 18.72 11.55
C VAL A 45 3.49 19.49 12.82
N ALA A 46 3.99 18.83 13.85
CA ALA A 46 4.48 19.48 15.08
C ALA A 46 5.65 20.44 14.80
N GLU A 47 6.62 20.05 13.95
CA GLU A 47 7.71 20.96 13.54
C GLU A 47 7.19 22.11 12.70
N CYS A 48 6.24 21.85 11.79
CA CYS A 48 5.59 22.88 10.98
C CYS A 48 4.88 23.92 11.85
N ILE A 49 4.08 23.49 12.83
CA ILE A 49 3.40 24.38 13.78
C ILE A 49 4.41 25.16 14.61
N SER A 50 5.45 24.52 15.12
CA SER A 50 6.49 25.18 15.91
C SER A 50 7.20 26.27 15.09
N ASN A 51 7.56 25.98 13.85
CA ASN A 51 8.20 26.95 12.96
C ASN A 51 7.24 28.11 12.59
N TYR A 52 5.98 27.80 12.31
CA TYR A 52 4.99 28.82 12.00
C TYR A 52 4.72 29.75 13.20
N THR A 53 4.60 29.20 14.41
CA THR A 53 4.42 30.01 15.62
C THR A 53 5.67 30.84 15.94
N LEU A 54 6.87 30.30 15.75
CA LEU A 54 8.11 31.04 15.91
C LEU A 54 8.21 32.23 14.95
N THR A 55 7.85 32.04 13.66
CA THR A 55 7.90 33.13 12.66
C THR A 55 6.84 34.21 12.89
N LYS A 56 5.66 33.85 13.41
CA LYS A 56 4.57 34.80 13.66
C LYS A 56 4.67 35.51 15.01
N CYS A 57 5.03 34.80 16.07
CA CYS A 57 5.01 35.31 17.45
C CYS A 57 6.41 35.57 18.04
N GLY A 58 7.47 35.12 17.38
CA GLY A 58 8.86 35.23 17.85
C GLY A 58 9.22 34.29 19.01
N CYS A 59 8.32 33.39 19.39
CA CYS A 59 8.47 32.42 20.47
C CYS A 59 7.63 31.17 20.18
N VAL A 60 7.86 30.10 20.93
CA VAL A 60 7.11 28.84 20.80
C VAL A 60 6.42 28.46 22.10
N LYS A 61 5.30 27.73 22.02
CA LYS A 61 4.60 27.19 23.19
C LYS A 61 5.48 26.16 23.91
N PHE A 62 5.36 26.05 25.24
CA PHE A 62 6.16 25.13 26.06
C PHE A 62 6.13 23.66 25.57
N SER A 63 4.98 23.22 25.04
CA SER A 63 4.75 21.85 24.55
C SER A 63 5.24 21.60 23.12
N MET A 64 5.74 22.63 22.42
CA MET A 64 6.19 22.51 21.03
C MET A 64 7.67 22.10 20.95
N PRO A 65 8.05 21.32 19.91
CA PRO A 65 9.44 20.96 19.67
C PRO A 65 10.26 22.21 19.36
N ARG A 66 11.43 22.36 19.99
CA ARG A 66 12.18 23.62 19.96
C ARG A 66 13.69 23.38 20.10
N ALA A 67 14.48 24.35 19.64
CA ALA A 67 15.93 24.31 19.86
C ALA A 67 16.26 24.85 21.26
N THR A 68 17.45 24.56 21.77
CA THR A 68 17.89 25.03 23.09
C THR A 68 17.84 26.55 23.23
N ASN A 69 18.16 27.29 22.16
CA ASN A 69 18.21 28.75 22.16
C ASN A 69 16.88 29.45 21.82
N THR A 70 15.79 28.70 21.59
CA THR A 70 14.49 29.31 21.27
C THR A 70 13.70 29.66 22.53
N LYS A 71 13.21 30.90 22.59
CA LYS A 71 12.43 31.41 23.73
C LYS A 71 11.04 30.75 23.78
N VAL A 72 10.63 30.39 24.98
CA VAL A 72 9.26 29.94 25.25
C VAL A 72 8.37 31.16 25.41
N CYS A 73 7.17 31.14 24.82
CA CYS A 73 6.20 32.21 24.97
C CYS A 73 5.73 32.35 26.42
N ASP A 74 5.62 33.58 26.88
CA ASP A 74 4.97 33.94 28.14
C ASP A 74 3.43 33.99 27.97
N ALA A 75 2.70 34.06 29.08
CA ALA A 75 1.24 34.14 29.11
C ALA A 75 0.67 35.32 28.31
N SER A 76 1.41 36.43 28.23
CA SER A 76 1.07 37.59 27.40
C SER A 76 0.92 37.28 25.90
N LYS A 77 1.51 36.18 25.41
CA LYS A 77 1.46 35.78 24.00
C LYS A 77 0.54 34.58 23.73
N ILE A 78 -0.33 34.22 24.68
CA ILE A 78 -1.30 33.13 24.54
C ILE A 78 -2.13 33.30 23.27
N ASP A 79 -2.73 34.49 23.10
CA ASP A 79 -3.59 34.78 21.96
C ASP A 79 -2.82 34.68 20.64
N CYS A 80 -1.55 35.10 20.60
CA CYS A 80 -0.74 35.06 19.39
C CYS A 80 -0.53 33.63 18.89
N TYR A 81 -0.08 32.71 19.76
CA TYR A 81 0.19 31.34 19.30
C TYR A 81 -1.09 30.54 19.08
N GLN A 82 -2.19 30.86 19.77
CA GLN A 82 -3.51 30.26 19.51
C GLN A 82 -4.05 30.69 18.14
N ASN A 83 -4.05 32.00 17.86
CA ASN A 83 -4.50 32.54 16.58
C ASN A 83 -3.60 32.08 15.42
N SER A 84 -2.28 31.99 15.66
CA SER A 84 -1.34 31.46 14.66
C SER A 84 -1.62 30.00 14.35
N PHE A 85 -1.90 29.18 15.36
CA PHE A 85 -2.28 27.78 15.16
C PHE A 85 -3.57 27.65 14.36
N LEU A 86 -4.62 28.40 14.73
CA LEU A 86 -5.91 28.41 14.02
C LEU A 86 -5.75 28.85 12.56
N ALA A 87 -5.01 29.94 12.31
CA ALA A 87 -4.75 30.44 10.97
C ALA A 87 -4.03 29.39 10.08
N LEU A 88 -3.02 28.72 10.63
CA LEU A 88 -2.32 27.65 9.91
C LEU A 88 -3.24 26.45 9.62
N TYR A 89 -4.06 26.07 10.59
CA TYR A 89 -5.02 24.98 10.44
C TYR A 89 -6.05 25.28 9.35
N GLU A 90 -6.63 26.49 9.35
CA GLU A 90 -7.54 26.93 8.30
C GLU A 90 -6.89 26.89 6.92
N MET A 91 -5.64 27.34 6.78
CA MET A 91 -4.92 27.27 5.51
C MET A 91 -4.74 25.82 5.02
N MET A 92 -4.40 24.90 5.94
CA MET A 92 -4.28 23.48 5.61
C MET A 92 -5.63 22.89 5.18
N VAL A 93 -6.73 23.21 5.87
CA VAL A 93 -8.08 22.72 5.53
C VAL A 93 -8.52 23.27 4.17
N ARG A 94 -8.38 24.58 3.94
CA ARG A 94 -8.73 25.21 2.66
C ARG A 94 -7.94 24.62 1.49
N ALA A 95 -6.64 24.38 1.67
CA ALA A 95 -5.80 23.76 0.64
C ALA A 95 -6.27 22.34 0.30
N ASN A 96 -6.58 21.52 1.32
CA ASN A 96 -7.12 20.18 1.11
C ASN A 96 -8.47 20.21 0.38
N LEU A 97 -9.38 21.12 0.76
CA LEU A 97 -10.68 21.27 0.10
C LEU A 97 -10.55 21.73 -1.36
N ALA A 98 -9.61 22.61 -1.65
CA ALA A 98 -9.32 23.07 -3.01
C ALA A 98 -8.57 22.02 -3.86
N GLY A 99 -8.17 20.88 -3.28
CA GLY A 99 -7.33 19.87 -3.94
C GLY A 99 -5.92 20.37 -4.26
N VAL A 100 -5.51 21.51 -3.69
CA VAL A 100 -4.18 22.12 -3.89
C VAL A 100 -3.27 21.69 -2.75
N LYS A 101 -2.05 21.24 -3.07
CA LYS A 101 -1.09 20.88 -2.03
C LYS A 101 -0.63 22.13 -1.29
N PHE A 102 -0.80 22.13 0.04
CA PHE A 102 -0.31 23.21 0.89
C PHE A 102 1.23 23.20 0.91
N HIS A 103 1.85 24.02 0.06
CA HIS A 103 3.29 24.03 -0.16
C HIS A 103 4.11 24.39 1.09
N SER A 104 3.55 25.17 2.02
CA SER A 104 4.27 25.61 3.22
C SER A 104 4.58 24.46 4.18
N CYS A 105 3.78 23.38 4.19
CA CYS A 105 4.04 22.20 5.02
C CYS A 105 3.76 20.90 4.27
N ASN A 106 4.80 20.34 3.65
CA ASN A 106 4.75 19.09 2.87
C ASN A 106 4.65 17.81 3.72
N CYS A 107 3.79 17.76 4.73
CA CYS A 107 3.66 16.62 5.65
C CYS A 107 2.74 15.52 5.11
N MET A 108 3.26 14.70 4.20
CA MET A 108 2.55 13.52 3.68
C MET A 108 2.43 12.41 4.74
N PRO A 109 1.42 11.52 4.66
CA PRO A 109 1.30 10.40 5.59
C PRO A 109 2.49 9.45 5.52
N SER A 110 2.74 8.72 6.61
CA SER A 110 3.75 7.66 6.64
C SER A 110 3.32 6.49 5.76
N CYS A 111 4.28 5.87 5.07
CA CYS A 111 4.02 4.64 4.30
C CYS A 111 3.75 3.42 5.20
N SER A 112 4.12 3.50 6.49
CA SER A 112 3.75 2.55 7.53
C SER A 112 3.16 3.29 8.74
N SER A 113 1.91 2.98 9.09
CA SER A 113 1.21 3.54 10.25
C SER A 113 0.41 2.47 10.98
N VAL A 114 0.16 2.71 12.27
CA VAL A 114 -0.75 1.93 13.10
C VAL A 114 -1.76 2.90 13.67
N ASP A 115 -3.02 2.69 13.34
CA ASP A 115 -4.14 3.53 13.75
C ASP A 115 -5.10 2.66 14.56
N TYR A 116 -5.68 3.19 15.63
CA TYR A 116 -6.62 2.45 16.47
C TYR A 116 -8.03 3.01 16.26
N GLY A 117 -8.95 2.16 15.82
CA GLY A 117 -10.38 2.45 15.87
C GLY A 117 -10.85 2.35 17.32
N VAL A 118 -11.56 3.36 17.78
CA VAL A 118 -12.07 3.42 19.15
C VAL A 118 -13.59 3.32 19.09
N ALA A 119 -14.17 2.38 19.83
CA ALA A 119 -15.60 2.30 20.07
C ALA A 119 -15.85 2.43 21.58
N ILE A 120 -16.70 3.39 21.94
CA ILE A 120 -17.02 3.71 23.33
C ILE A 120 -18.48 3.33 23.55
N SER A 121 -18.72 2.45 24.53
CA SER A 121 -20.06 2.23 25.08
C SER A 121 -20.14 2.86 26.46
N HIS A 122 -21.19 3.64 26.69
CA HIS A 122 -21.52 4.20 27.99
C HIS A 122 -22.62 3.33 28.61
N ASP A 123 -22.47 3.02 29.89
CA ASP A 123 -23.51 2.36 30.67
C ASP A 123 -23.60 3.07 32.02
N VAL A 124 -24.81 3.14 32.59
CA VAL A 124 -25.04 3.80 33.87
C VAL A 124 -24.64 2.82 34.97
N PHE A 125 -23.52 3.10 35.63
CA PHE A 125 -23.07 2.29 36.74
C PHE A 125 -23.83 2.67 38.01
N ASN A 126 -24.78 1.84 38.43
CA ASN A 126 -25.50 2.04 39.70
C ASN A 126 -24.67 1.46 40.85
N TYR A 127 -24.04 2.33 41.64
CA TYR A 127 -23.17 1.93 42.76
C TYR A 127 -23.91 1.11 43.83
N HIS A 128 -25.23 1.27 43.97
CA HIS A 128 -26.03 0.51 44.92
C HIS A 128 -26.13 -0.99 44.59
N ASP A 129 -26.03 -1.37 43.32
CA ASP A 129 -26.13 -2.76 42.87
C ASP A 129 -24.78 -3.49 42.92
N PHE A 130 -23.67 -2.76 43.08
CA PHE A 130 -22.32 -3.30 43.10
C PHE A 130 -21.46 -2.48 44.08
N PRO A 131 -21.45 -2.80 45.39
CA PRO A 131 -20.55 -2.14 46.33
C PRO A 131 -19.11 -2.49 45.93
N VAL A 132 -18.44 -1.52 45.31
CA VAL A 132 -17.05 -1.69 44.91
C VAL A 132 -16.20 -1.52 46.17
N GLU A 133 -15.77 -2.64 46.75
CA GLU A 133 -14.75 -2.64 47.80
C GLU A 133 -13.41 -2.27 47.13
N LEU A 134 -13.16 -0.96 47.01
CA LEU A 134 -11.90 -0.44 46.48
C LEU A 134 -10.84 -0.57 47.58
N ASP A 135 -10.19 -1.73 47.63
CA ASP A 135 -9.00 -1.92 48.45
C ASP A 135 -7.81 -1.19 47.79
N PHE A 136 -7.81 0.14 47.91
CA PHE A 136 -6.62 0.91 47.60
C PHE A 136 -5.57 0.49 48.62
N ALA A 137 -4.48 -0.12 48.16
CA ALA A 137 -3.26 -0.32 48.95
C ALA A 137 -2.68 1.06 49.32
N THR A 138 -3.35 1.74 50.24
CA THR A 138 -2.87 2.91 50.93
C THR A 138 -2.11 2.40 52.13
N ASN A 139 -0.92 2.94 52.34
CA ASN A 139 -0.14 2.67 53.54
C ASN A 139 -0.86 3.27 54.78
N GLY A 140 -1.94 2.62 55.23
CA GLY A 140 -2.60 2.89 56.50
C GLY A 140 -3.56 4.09 56.57
N TYR A 141 -4.11 4.58 55.44
CA TYR A 141 -5.14 5.63 55.47
C TYR A 141 -6.46 5.13 54.90
N VAL A 142 -7.31 4.61 55.78
CA VAL A 142 -8.70 4.23 55.48
C VAL A 142 -9.52 5.52 55.36
N TYR A 143 -10.00 5.84 54.15
CA TYR A 143 -11.03 6.85 53.95
C TYR A 143 -12.39 6.17 54.07
N GLU A 144 -13.00 6.29 55.24
CA GLU A 144 -14.38 5.88 55.49
C GLU A 144 -15.31 6.91 54.84
N GLY A 145 -16.03 6.52 53.78
CA GLY A 145 -16.97 7.39 53.06
C GLY A 145 -16.32 8.25 51.98
N VAL A 146 -16.01 7.65 50.82
CA VAL A 146 -15.88 8.41 49.58
C VAL A 146 -17.30 8.67 49.07
N GLU A 147 -17.80 9.89 49.23
CA GLU A 147 -18.93 10.37 48.42
C GLU A 147 -18.46 10.37 46.97
N VAL A 148 -18.87 9.33 46.23
CA VAL A 148 -18.62 9.21 44.79
C VAL A 148 -19.51 10.24 44.11
N ASP A 149 -18.98 11.43 43.93
CA ASP A 149 -19.60 12.48 43.14
C ASP A 149 -19.80 12.00 41.69
N ASP A 150 -20.81 12.52 40.98
CA ASP A 150 -21.19 12.14 39.59
C ASP A 150 -20.04 12.35 38.56
N THR A 151 -18.90 12.86 39.02
CA THR A 151 -17.70 13.16 38.23
C THR A 151 -16.75 11.97 38.07
N ILE A 152 -16.96 10.86 38.80
CA ILE A 152 -16.08 9.69 38.71
C ILE A 152 -16.47 8.81 37.52
N GLN A 153 -15.73 8.94 36.41
CA GLN A 153 -15.84 8.05 35.25
C GLN A 153 -14.95 6.81 35.41
N PHE A 154 -15.58 5.64 35.56
CA PHE A 154 -14.86 4.36 35.56
C PHE A 154 -14.59 3.90 34.12
N ILE A 155 -13.32 3.90 33.71
CA ILE A 155 -12.89 3.33 32.43
C ILE A 155 -12.64 1.84 32.61
N LEU A 156 -13.67 1.02 32.43
CA LEU A 156 -13.53 -0.43 32.36
C LEU A 156 -12.92 -0.83 31.01
N GLN A 157 -11.63 -1.15 31.02
CA GLN A 157 -10.94 -1.74 29.89
C GLN A 157 -11.15 -3.25 29.93
N SER A 158 -11.89 -3.80 28.97
CA SER A 158 -11.98 -5.25 28.81
C SER A 158 -10.60 -5.80 28.41
N ARG A 159 -9.89 -6.45 29.33
CA ARG A 159 -8.77 -7.31 28.95
C ARG A 159 -9.36 -8.54 28.28
N PRO A 160 -8.91 -8.94 27.08
CA PRO A 160 -9.32 -10.21 26.52
C PRO A 160 -8.78 -11.31 27.42
N GLN A 161 -9.66 -11.96 28.20
CA GLN A 161 -9.31 -13.20 28.88
C GLN A 161 -9.15 -14.28 27.82
N PHE A 162 -7.95 -14.86 27.74
CA PHE A 162 -7.70 -16.14 27.07
C PHE A 162 -8.36 -17.24 27.92
N GLY A 163 -9.69 -17.28 27.92
CA GLY A 163 -10.50 -18.29 28.57
C GLY A 163 -11.50 -18.86 27.57
N ASP A 164 -11.57 -20.18 27.49
CA ASP A 164 -12.38 -20.94 26.54
C ASP A 164 -13.84 -20.47 26.54
N GLY A 165 -14.32 -19.94 25.41
CA GLY A 165 -15.76 -19.78 25.18
C GLY A 165 -16.21 -18.58 24.35
N PHE A 166 -15.48 -17.48 24.32
CA PHE A 166 -15.86 -16.33 23.47
C PHE A 166 -14.63 -15.58 22.95
N LEU A 167 -14.08 -16.08 21.85
CA LEU A 167 -13.06 -15.38 21.08
C LEU A 167 -13.69 -14.14 20.42
N GLN A 168 -13.79 -13.03 21.15
CA GLN A 168 -13.92 -11.72 20.53
C GLN A 168 -12.59 -11.42 19.84
N ARG A 169 -12.46 -11.94 18.61
CA ARG A 169 -11.30 -11.74 17.75
C ARG A 169 -11.16 -10.23 17.55
N SER A 170 -10.21 -9.61 18.22
CA SER A 170 -9.74 -8.28 17.83
C SER A 170 -9.23 -8.39 16.39
N GLN A 171 -10.07 -7.98 15.44
CA GLN A 171 -9.76 -8.17 14.03
C GLN A 171 -8.68 -7.16 13.64
N LEU A 172 -7.42 -7.60 13.67
CA LEU A 172 -6.30 -6.82 13.19
C LEU A 172 -6.49 -6.56 11.69
N ARG A 173 -6.88 -5.33 11.34
CA ARG A 173 -7.08 -4.96 9.93
C ARG A 173 -5.73 -4.53 9.34
N VAL A 174 -5.08 -5.45 8.63
CA VAL A 174 -3.83 -5.16 7.93
C VAL A 174 -4.11 -4.73 6.50
N GLN A 175 -3.72 -3.52 6.15
CA GLN A 175 -3.80 -2.99 4.79
C GLN A 175 -2.39 -2.90 4.19
N LEU A 176 -2.11 -3.73 3.18
CA LEU A 176 -0.82 -3.69 2.49
C LEU A 176 -0.93 -2.91 1.17
N ARG A 177 -0.11 -1.87 1.01
CA ARG A 177 0.03 -1.15 -0.26
C ARG A 177 1.14 -1.81 -1.08
N ARG A 178 0.79 -2.35 -2.23
CA ARG A 178 1.72 -2.93 -3.23
C ARG A 178 1.59 -2.18 -4.54
N GLU A 179 2.60 -2.30 -5.39
CA GLU A 179 2.50 -1.92 -6.80
C GLU A 179 1.35 -2.71 -7.45
N MET A 180 0.44 -2.04 -8.17
CA MET A 180 -0.72 -2.71 -8.77
C MET A 180 -0.33 -3.64 -9.92
N LEU A 181 0.66 -3.26 -10.73
CA LEU A 181 1.20 -4.06 -11.84
C LEU A 181 2.71 -3.89 -11.90
N GLY A 182 3.43 -4.98 -11.62
CA GLY A 182 4.86 -5.07 -11.92
C GLY A 182 5.06 -5.36 -13.41
N ILE A 183 6.21 -4.99 -13.96
CA ILE A 183 6.57 -5.24 -15.37
C ILE A 183 6.46 -6.75 -15.70
N ASN A 184 6.86 -7.60 -14.75
CA ASN A 184 6.76 -9.06 -14.91
C ASN A 184 5.31 -9.53 -15.07
N GLN A 185 4.37 -8.92 -14.32
CA GLN A 185 2.95 -9.24 -14.42
C GLN A 185 2.40 -8.78 -15.76
N ALA A 186 2.79 -7.58 -16.22
CA ALA A 186 2.38 -7.05 -17.52
C ALA A 186 2.88 -7.94 -18.69
N ILE A 187 4.13 -8.43 -18.63
CA ILE A 187 4.68 -9.37 -19.62
C ILE A 187 3.91 -10.69 -19.58
N ALA A 188 3.57 -11.19 -18.40
CA ALA A 188 2.80 -12.43 -18.25
C ALA A 188 1.38 -12.30 -18.81
N GLU A 189 0.68 -11.20 -18.53
CA GLU A 189 -0.66 -10.92 -19.04
C GLU A 189 -0.68 -10.77 -20.57
N LEU A 190 0.28 -10.01 -21.12
CA LEU A 190 0.46 -9.90 -22.57
C LEU A 190 0.78 -11.26 -23.19
N GLY A 191 1.70 -12.03 -22.61
CA GLY A 191 2.07 -13.37 -23.08
C GLY A 191 0.88 -14.34 -23.09
N GLY A 192 0.02 -14.29 -22.07
CA GLY A 192 -1.21 -15.07 -22.01
C GLY A 192 -2.19 -14.70 -23.12
N LEU A 193 -2.41 -13.40 -23.35
CA LEU A 193 -3.24 -12.88 -24.44
C LEU A 193 -2.73 -13.30 -25.83
N PHE A 194 -1.42 -13.17 -26.08
CA PHE A 194 -0.82 -13.58 -27.36
C PHE A 194 -0.96 -15.09 -27.60
N THR A 195 -0.79 -15.90 -26.55
CA THR A 195 -0.93 -17.36 -26.65
C THR A 195 -2.37 -17.77 -26.94
N LEU A 196 -3.35 -17.16 -26.28
CA LEU A 196 -4.77 -17.47 -26.47
C LEU A 196 -5.31 -17.04 -27.84
N LEU A 197 -4.91 -15.86 -28.33
CA LEU A 197 -5.45 -15.30 -29.58
C LEU A 197 -4.74 -15.79 -30.84
N LEU A 198 -3.41 -15.94 -30.79
CA LEU A 198 -2.60 -16.29 -31.97
C LEU A 198 -2.15 -17.76 -31.96
N GLY A 199 -2.25 -18.46 -30.83
CA GLY A 199 -1.65 -19.79 -30.66
C GLY A 199 -0.13 -19.78 -30.79
N ALA A 200 0.50 -18.60 -30.76
CA ALA A 200 1.91 -18.40 -31.02
C ALA A 200 2.69 -18.25 -29.71
N SER A 201 3.79 -18.97 -29.59
CA SER A 201 4.73 -18.87 -28.46
C SER A 201 5.81 -17.81 -28.70
N MET A 202 6.60 -17.49 -27.67
CA MET A 202 7.78 -16.62 -27.78
C MET A 202 8.76 -17.07 -28.88
N LEU A 203 8.83 -18.37 -29.17
CA LEU A 203 9.71 -18.91 -30.21
C LEU A 203 9.21 -18.54 -31.62
N SER A 204 7.91 -18.68 -31.88
CA SER A 204 7.31 -18.22 -33.16
C SER A 204 7.43 -16.71 -33.36
N LEU A 205 7.35 -15.92 -32.28
CA LEU A 205 7.53 -14.47 -32.36
C LEU A 205 8.98 -14.11 -32.69
N ALA A 206 9.96 -14.80 -32.10
CA ALA A 206 11.37 -14.65 -32.45
C ALA A 206 11.65 -15.04 -33.92
N GLU A 207 10.98 -16.05 -34.44
CA GLU A 207 11.11 -16.48 -35.84
C GLU A 207 10.54 -15.43 -36.81
N ILE A 208 9.39 -14.83 -36.50
CA ILE A 208 8.82 -13.71 -37.27
C ILE A 208 9.77 -12.51 -37.25
N VAL A 209 10.30 -12.13 -36.08
CA VAL A 209 11.26 -11.01 -35.98
C VAL A 209 12.53 -11.31 -36.78
N TYR A 210 13.01 -12.54 -36.76
CA TYR A 210 14.17 -12.95 -37.56
C TYR A 210 13.91 -12.82 -39.07
N TYR A 211 12.80 -13.36 -39.58
CA TYR A 211 12.49 -13.33 -41.00
C TYR A 211 12.05 -11.95 -41.52
N CYS A 212 11.24 -11.22 -40.75
CA CYS A 212 10.69 -9.93 -41.16
C CYS A 212 11.67 -8.78 -40.93
N CYS A 213 12.39 -8.76 -39.81
CA CYS A 213 13.28 -7.64 -39.48
C CYS A 213 14.73 -7.94 -39.85
N ILE A 214 15.32 -9.01 -39.29
CA ILE A 214 16.76 -9.26 -39.40
C ILE A 214 17.16 -9.69 -40.81
N ARG A 215 16.44 -10.66 -41.39
CA ARG A 215 16.71 -11.17 -42.75
C ARG A 215 16.48 -10.11 -43.82
N TRP A 216 15.48 -9.25 -43.62
CA TRP A 216 15.20 -8.13 -44.53
C TRP A 216 16.29 -7.05 -44.45
N LEU A 217 16.72 -6.69 -43.23
CA LEU A 217 17.80 -5.72 -43.01
C LEU A 217 19.18 -6.22 -43.49
N ARG A 218 19.50 -7.51 -43.34
CA ARG A 218 20.74 -8.09 -43.87
C ARG A 218 20.72 -8.29 -45.39
N ARG A 219 19.59 -8.02 -46.06
CA ARG A 219 19.43 -8.18 -47.52
C ARG A 219 19.97 -9.53 -48.01
N GLU A 220 19.86 -10.57 -47.18
CA GLU A 220 20.30 -11.91 -47.53
C GLU A 220 19.40 -12.39 -48.66
N ARG A 221 19.91 -12.30 -49.89
CA ARG A 221 19.20 -12.79 -51.07
C ARG A 221 18.89 -14.26 -50.81
N PRO A 222 17.63 -14.71 -51.03
CA PRO A 222 17.34 -16.12 -50.92
C PRO A 222 18.32 -16.86 -51.82
N LYS A 223 19.12 -17.77 -51.25
CA LYS A 223 19.90 -18.70 -52.05
C LYS A 223 18.88 -19.43 -52.91
N ARG A 224 18.84 -19.15 -54.22
CA ARG A 224 18.06 -19.96 -55.16
C ARG A 224 18.61 -21.37 -55.03
N ILE A 225 17.88 -22.23 -54.34
CA ILE A 225 18.09 -23.66 -54.45
C ILE A 225 17.67 -23.98 -55.88
N LYS A 226 18.65 -24.11 -56.78
CA LYS A 226 18.41 -24.73 -58.08
C LYS A 226 18.03 -26.16 -57.76
N ILE A 227 16.75 -26.51 -57.92
CA ILE A 227 16.34 -27.90 -58.01
C ILE A 227 16.97 -28.42 -59.31
N VAL A 228 18.18 -28.97 -59.21
CA VAL A 228 18.81 -29.69 -60.30
C VAL A 228 18.17 -31.07 -60.28
N GLY A 229 17.34 -31.34 -61.28
CA GLY A 229 16.75 -32.67 -61.49
C GLY A 229 15.23 -32.73 -61.40
N ALA A 230 14.50 -31.86 -62.10
CA ALA A 230 13.17 -32.25 -62.57
C ALA A 230 13.37 -33.09 -63.84
N TYR A 231 13.32 -34.42 -63.70
CA TYR A 231 13.29 -35.33 -64.84
C TYR A 231 11.95 -35.13 -65.56
N VAL A 232 11.95 -34.43 -66.69
CA VAL A 232 10.78 -34.31 -67.56
C VAL A 232 10.74 -35.57 -68.43
N PRO A 233 9.79 -36.50 -68.23
CA PRO A 233 9.66 -37.63 -69.15
C PRO A 233 9.13 -37.12 -70.50
N PRO A 234 9.59 -37.67 -71.64
CA PRO A 234 9.16 -37.20 -72.95
C PRO A 234 7.71 -37.60 -73.19
N SER A 235 6.90 -36.64 -73.61
CA SER A 235 5.52 -36.85 -74.04
C SER A 235 5.48 -37.72 -75.30
N ARG A 236 5.20 -39.02 -75.13
CA ARG A 236 4.63 -39.86 -76.19
C ARG A 236 3.22 -40.22 -75.74
N GLY A 237 2.23 -39.57 -76.37
CA GLY A 237 0.83 -39.84 -76.11
C GLY A 237 0.53 -41.29 -76.40
N HIS A 238 -0.09 -41.99 -75.46
CA HIS A 238 -0.88 -43.21 -75.68
C HIS A 238 -1.98 -43.27 -74.60
N ARG A 239 -3.14 -43.69 -75.07
CA ARG A 239 -4.48 -43.66 -74.47
C ARG A 239 -4.54 -44.50 -73.18
N ILE A 240 -4.94 -43.90 -72.06
CA ILE A 240 -5.17 -44.63 -70.79
C ILE A 240 -6.53 -45.32 -70.87
N GLN A 241 -6.54 -46.65 -70.96
CA GLN A 241 -7.70 -47.45 -70.56
C GLN A 241 -7.66 -47.60 -69.03
N VAL A 242 -8.69 -47.08 -68.37
CA VAL A 242 -8.90 -47.29 -66.93
C VAL A 242 -9.52 -48.68 -66.75
N ARG A 243 -8.81 -49.60 -66.12
CA ARG A 243 -9.39 -50.80 -65.51
C ARG A 243 -9.34 -50.64 -64.00
N VAL A 244 -10.52 -50.60 -63.40
CA VAL A 244 -10.71 -50.65 -61.95
C VAL A 244 -10.85 -52.12 -61.58
N ASP A 245 -9.95 -52.64 -60.74
CA ASP A 245 -10.12 -53.97 -60.15
C ASP A 245 -10.56 -53.83 -58.68
N PRO A 246 -11.79 -54.25 -58.36
CA PRO A 246 -12.26 -54.43 -56.99
C PRO A 246 -11.80 -55.81 -56.49
N TRP A 247 -11.54 -55.95 -55.19
CA TRP A 247 -11.16 -57.20 -54.48
C TRP A 247 -9.66 -57.58 -54.59
N ALA A 248 -8.82 -57.12 -53.66
CA ALA A 248 -8.53 -57.82 -52.40
C ALA A 248 -7.95 -59.25 -52.56
N LYS A 249 -6.66 -59.44 -52.27
CA LYS A 249 -6.21 -60.10 -51.02
C LYS A 249 -4.70 -60.05 -50.85
N ARG A 250 -4.35 -59.95 -49.57
CA ARG A 250 -3.05 -59.87 -48.91
C ARG A 250 -2.50 -61.29 -48.71
N GLN A 251 -1.21 -61.51 -48.92
CA GLN A 251 -0.48 -62.59 -48.23
C GLN A 251 1.00 -62.20 -48.02
N ARG A 252 1.43 -62.42 -46.78
CA ARG A 252 2.78 -62.27 -46.20
C ARG A 252 3.22 -63.69 -45.81
N VAL A 253 4.52 -64.03 -45.92
CA VAL A 253 5.34 -65.10 -45.25
C VAL A 253 6.60 -65.28 -46.15
N SER A 254 7.86 -65.40 -45.71
CA SER A 254 8.48 -65.75 -44.42
C SER A 254 9.91 -65.18 -44.32
N HIS A 255 10.27 -64.69 -43.14
CA HIS A 255 11.27 -65.33 -42.28
C HIS A 255 10.64 -65.47 -40.89
#